data_AF-A0A257UDN0-F1
#
_entry.id   AF-A0A257UDN0-F1
#
_cell.length_a   1.000
_cell.length_b   1.000
_cell.length_c   1.000
_cell.angle_alpha   90.00
_cell.angle_beta   90.00
_cell.angle_gamma   90.00
#
_symmetry.space_group_name_H-M   'P 1'
#
loop_
_entity.id
_entity.type
_entity.pdbx_description
1 polymer ?
#
loop_
_entity_poly.entity_id
_entity_poly.type
_entity_poly.pdbx_seq_one_letter_code
_entity_poly.pdbx_strand_id
1 'polypeptide(L)' 'MIASERQEILRLLEQLSAMMPQVRFGQLIVNLSYLAVAPTNEAIWDMEDEQLLTAIQKHIADLSERAAGVA' A
#
# COMPACT_ATOMS: atom_id res chain seq x y z
N MET A 1 3.13 -18.55 0.02
CA MET A 1 3.46 -17.74 -1.17
C MET A 1 3.10 -18.46 -2.45
N ILE A 2 1.95 -18.16 -3.04
CA ILE A 2 1.72 -18.44 -4.46
C ILE A 2 2.41 -17.31 -5.22
N ALA A 3 3.35 -17.64 -6.12
CA ALA A 3 4.22 -16.64 -6.77
C ALA A 3 3.46 -15.47 -7.45
N SER A 4 2.17 -15.63 -7.75
CA SER A 4 1.28 -14.62 -8.32
C SER A 4 0.99 -13.46 -7.38
N GLU A 5 0.75 -13.69 -6.08
CA GLU A 5 0.35 -12.63 -5.13
C GLU A 5 1.48 -11.64 -4.91
N ARG A 6 2.70 -12.14 -4.67
CA ARG A 6 3.89 -11.29 -4.55
C ARG A 6 4.10 -10.44 -5.80
N GLN A 7 3.92 -11.00 -7.00
CA GLN A 7 4.09 -10.24 -8.24
C GLN A 7 3.04 -9.13 -8.38
N GLU A 8 1.80 -9.41 -7.98
CA GLU A 8 0.74 -8.41 -7.97
C GLU A 8 1.00 -7.29 -6.96
N ILE A 9 1.47 -7.62 -5.76
CA ILE A 9 1.91 -6.64 -4.75
C ILE A 9 3.01 -5.74 -5.32
N LEU A 10 4.04 -6.31 -5.95
CA LEU A 10 5.14 -5.53 -6.54
C LEU A 10 4.64 -4.59 -7.64
N ARG A 11 3.74 -5.06 -8.52
CA ARG A 11 3.13 -4.25 -9.58
C ARG A 11 2.32 -3.07 -9.01
N LEU A 12 1.54 -3.31 -7.96
CA LEU A 12 0.74 -2.26 -7.34
C LEU A 12 1.59 -1.27 -6.51
N LEU A 13 2.68 -1.73 -5.90
CA LEU A 13 3.63 -0.85 -5.22
C LEU A 13 4.34 0.09 -6.20
N GLU A 14 4.66 -0.37 -7.42
CA GLU A 14 5.17 0.49 -8.49
C GLU A 14 4.18 1.61 -8.81
N GLN A 15 2.91 1.27 -9.03
CA GLN A 15 1.85 2.25 -9.30
C GLN A 15 1.72 3.26 -8.15
N LEU A 16 1.66 2.78 -6.91
CA LEU A 16 1.50 3.63 -5.74
C LEU A 16 2.72 4.54 -5.52
N SER A 17 3.94 4.04 -5.79
CA SER A 17 5.16 4.84 -5.76
C SER A 17 5.14 5.96 -6.79
N ALA A 18 4.55 5.74 -7.97
CA ALA A 18 4.41 6.77 -8.99
C ALA A 18 3.37 7.84 -8.60
N MET A 19 2.32 7.47 -7.87
CA MET A 19 1.29 8.41 -7.37
C MET A 19 1.77 9.28 -6.20
N MET A 20 2.81 8.84 -5.47
CA MET A 20 3.31 9.52 -4.27
C MET A 20 4.84 9.72 -4.29
N PRO A 21 5.39 10.43 -5.29
CA PRO A 21 6.85 10.61 -5.43
C PRO A 21 7.51 11.34 -4.26
N GLN A 22 6.74 12.07 -3.45
CA GLN A 22 7.17 12.78 -2.27
C GLN A 22 7.37 11.88 -1.03
N VAL A 23 6.85 10.66 -1.04
CA VAL A 23 6.94 9.73 0.10
C VAL A 23 8.09 8.75 -0.11
N ARG A 24 9.02 8.71 0.85
CA ARG A 24 10.12 7.73 0.83
C ARG A 24 9.56 6.31 0.86
N PHE A 25 10.16 5.39 0.10
CA PHE A 25 9.66 4.02 -0.02
C PHE A 25 9.46 3.30 1.34
N GLY A 26 10.43 3.37 2.25
CA GLY A 26 10.28 2.77 3.59
C GLY A 26 9.11 3.36 4.40
N GLN A 27 8.82 4.65 4.24
CA GLN A 27 7.65 5.29 4.86
C GLN A 27 6.35 4.78 4.24
N LEU A 28 6.33 4.59 2.92
CA LEU A 28 5.18 4.05 2.20
C LEU A 28 4.81 2.66 2.76
N ILE A 29 5.81 1.79 2.91
CA ILE A 29 5.63 0.43 3.43
C ILE A 29 5.06 0.44 4.86
N VAL A 30 5.60 1.28 5.76
CA VAL A 30 5.07 1.42 7.13
C VAL A 30 3.64 1.97 7.16
N ASN A 31 3.32 2.92 6.29
CA ASN A 31 1.96 3.45 6.19
C ASN A 31 0.97 2.37 5.74
N LEU A 32 1.37 1.52 4.79
CA LEU A 32 0.56 0.40 4.32
C LEU A 32 0.34 -0.63 5.43
N SER A 33 1.36 -0.95 6.24
CA SER A 33 1.16 -1.84 7.38
C SER A 33 0.18 -1.27 8.41
N TYR A 34 0.27 0.03 8.70
CA TYR A 34 -0.69 0.66 9.61
C TYR A 34 -2.11 0.68 9.05
N LEU A 35 -2.27 0.83 7.74
CA LEU A 35 -3.57 0.76 7.07
C LEU A 35 -4.14 -0.67 7.08
N ALA A 36 -3.28 -1.68 6.98
CA ALA A 36 -3.66 -3.09 6.90
C ALA A 36 -4.07 -3.68 8.25
N VAL A 37 -3.27 -3.44 9.30
CA VAL A 37 -3.40 -4.14 10.59
C VAL A 37 -3.44 -3.20 11.82
N ALA A 38 -3.69 -1.91 11.60
CA ALA A 38 -3.67 -0.84 12.60
C ALA A 38 -2.23 -0.44 13.04
N PRO A 39 -2.04 0.77 13.61
CA PRO A 39 -0.71 1.31 13.91
C PRO A 39 -0.15 0.76 15.23
N THR A 40 0.44 -0.44 15.17
CA THR A 40 1.24 -1.05 16.25
C THR A 40 2.72 -1.05 15.87
N ASN A 41 3.61 -1.24 16.84
CA ASN A 41 5.06 -1.36 16.56
C ASN A 41 5.36 -2.62 15.73
N GLU A 42 4.51 -3.64 15.87
CA GLU A 42 4.62 -4.94 15.26
C GLU A 42 3.91 -5.01 13.89
N ALA A 43 3.17 -3.97 13.49
CA ALA A 43 2.31 -3.96 12.31
C ALA A 43 3.01 -4.41 11.01
N ILE A 44 4.29 -4.05 10.84
CA ILE A 44 5.05 -4.44 9.65
C ILE A 44 5.42 -5.94 9.62
N TRP A 45 5.53 -6.56 10.80
CA TRP A 45 5.84 -7.98 10.96
C TRP A 45 4.57 -8.85 10.95
N ASP A 46 3.48 -8.33 11.49
CA ASP A 46 2.19 -9.05 11.63
C ASP A 46 1.31 -8.97 10.37
N MET A 47 1.64 -8.10 9.42
CA MET A 47 0.87 -7.94 8.18
C MET A 47 1.14 -9.09 7.22
N GLU A 48 0.07 -9.76 6.81
CA GLU A 48 0.07 -10.79 5.77
C GLU A 48 -0.08 -10.19 4.37
N ASP A 49 0.33 -10.95 3.34
CA ASP A 49 0.32 -10.52 1.93
C ASP A 49 -1.08 -10.10 1.44
N GLU A 50 -2.15 -10.79 1.85
CA GLU A 50 -3.53 -10.46 1.45
C GLU A 50 -4.01 -9.14 2.09
N GLN A 51 -3.57 -8.87 3.32
CA GLN A 51 -3.86 -7.62 4.03
C GLN A 51 -3.11 -6.46 3.38
N LEU A 52 -1.84 -6.67 3.01
CA LEU A 52 -1.06 -5.72 2.23
C LEU A 52 -1.72 -5.41 0.89
N LEU A 53 -2.16 -6.43 0.15
CA LEU A 53 -2.84 -6.26 -1.14
C LEU A 53 -4.09 -5.39 -1.00
N THR A 54 -4.92 -5.68 0.01
CA THR A 54 -6.13 -4.91 0.32
C THR A 54 -5.80 -3.45 0.68
N ALA A 55 -4.76 -3.24 1.49
CA ALA A 55 -4.32 -1.89 1.87
C ALA A 55 -3.81 -1.08 0.68
N ILE A 56 -3.02 -1.69 -0.22
CA ILE A 56 -2.52 -1.01 -1.43
C ILE A 56 -3.70 -0.60 -2.33
N GLN A 57 -4.63 -1.51 -2.58
CA GLN A 57 -5.81 -1.24 -3.43
C GLN A 57 -6.66 -0.10 -2.86
N LYS A 58 -6.92 -0.13 -1.55
CA LYS A 58 -7.64 0.94 -0.86
C LYS A 58 -6.90 2.27 -0.98
N HIS A 59 -5.58 2.29 -0.75
CA HIS A 59 -4.82 3.53 -0.80
C HIS A 59 -4.77 4.14 -2.21
N ILE A 60 -4.65 3.31 -3.25
CA ILE A 60 -4.76 3.76 -4.65
C ILE A 60 -6.14 4.35 -4.94
N ALA A 61 -7.22 3.71 -4.47
CA ALA A 61 -8.58 4.21 -4.65
C ALA A 61 -8.77 5.58 -3.97
N ASP A 62 -8.37 5.70 -2.70
CA ASP A 62 -8.45 6.96 -1.94
C ASP A 62 -7.68 8.10 -2.63
N LEU A 63 -6.49 7.83 -3.17
CA LEU A 63 -5.69 8.81 -3.89
C LEU A 63 -6.31 9.21 -5.23
N SER A 64 -6.89 8.24 -5.95
CA SER A 64 -7.56 8.47 -7.23
C SER A 64 -8.81 9.32 -7.05
N GLU A 65 -9.60 9.06 -6.01
CA GLU A 65 -10.76 9.89 -5.66
C GLU A 65 -10.36 11.32 -5.31
N ARG A 66 -9.28 11.51 -4.54
CA ARG A 66 -8.75 12.84 -4.23
C ARG A 66 -8.26 13.57 -5.47
N ALA A 67 -7.60 12.89 -6.39
CA ALA A 67 -7.17 13.49 -7.65
C ALA A 67 -8.37 13.93 -8.51
N ALA A 68 -9.45 13.14 -8.52
CA ALA A 68 -10.67 13.46 -9.26
C ALA A 68 -11.50 14.59 -8.64
N GLY A 69 -11.54 14.69 -7.31
CA GLY A 69 -12.27 15.75 -6.59
C GLY A 69 -11.57 17.11 -6.55
N VAL A 70 -10.33 17.19 -7.05
CA VAL A 70 -9.53 18.44 -7.15
C VAL A 70 -9.52 18.98 -8.59
N ALA A 71 -10.16 18.28 -9.54
CA ALA A 71 -10.40 18.73 -10.92
C ALA A 71 -11.73 19.49 -11.05
#